data_AF-A0A6J6L7H0-F1
#
_entry.id   AF-A0A6J6L7H0-F1
#
_cell.length_a   1.000
_cell.length_b   1.000
_cell.length_c   1.000
_cell.angle_alpha   90.00
_cell.angle_beta   90.00
_cell.angle_gamma   90.00
#
_symmetry.space_group_name_H-M   'P 1'
#
loop_
_entity.id
_entity.type
_entity.pdbx_description
1 polymer ?
#
loop_
_entity_poly.entity_id
_entity_poly.type
_entity_poly.pdbx_seq_one_letter_code
_entity_poly.pdbx_strand_id
1 'polypeptide(L)'
;MFADVVITETLVTIRFSRYDKFLNASKRDISFRRDQLISLDLGPELVRECRGMRAPGTYGFGVIAGTYRQRHGVKHFWNVRKKLADYTIRFNLLGNEFDSIVVQVGDPKAISESLGRHSVSQ
;
A
#
# COMPACT_ATOMS: atom_id res chain seq x y z
N MET A 1 -11.84 8.59 -2.52
CA MET A 1 -11.92 7.97 -1.18
C MET A 1 -10.57 7.35 -0.91
N PHE A 2 -10.02 7.58 0.27
CA PHE A 2 -8.74 7.00 0.70
C PHE A 2 -8.96 5.60 1.28
N ALA A 3 -7.91 4.79 1.31
CA ALA A 3 -7.92 3.56 2.08
C ALA A 3 -7.91 3.87 3.58
N ASP A 4 -8.61 3.06 4.36
CA ASP A 4 -8.59 3.12 5.82
C ASP A 4 -7.56 2.11 6.34
N VAL A 5 -6.76 2.51 7.33
CA VAL A 5 -5.69 1.67 7.87
C VAL A 5 -5.97 1.41 9.34
N VAL A 6 -6.37 0.17 9.63
CA VAL A 6 -6.62 -0.31 10.99
C VAL A 6 -5.36 -0.97 11.52
N ILE A 7 -4.78 -0.39 12.56
CA ILE A 7 -3.56 -0.88 13.21
C ILE A 7 -3.96 -1.49 14.55
N THR A 8 -3.51 -2.72 14.79
CA THR A 8 -3.57 -3.40 16.08
C THR A 8 -2.14 -3.67 16.56
N GLU A 9 -1.99 -4.35 17.69
CA GLU A 9 -0.66 -4.73 18.20
C GLU A 9 0.10 -5.62 17.20
N THR A 10 -0.59 -6.59 16.58
CA THR A 10 0.04 -7.62 15.75
C THR A 10 -0.29 -7.54 14.27
N LEU A 11 -1.35 -6.83 13.89
CA LEU A 11 -1.86 -6.80 12.52
C LEU A 11 -2.10 -5.37 12.03
N VAL A 12 -1.73 -5.14 10.77
CA VAL A 12 -2.12 -3.96 10.00
C VAL A 12 -3.07 -4.40 8.91
N THR A 13 -4.24 -3.76 8.83
CA THR A 13 -5.26 -4.04 7.80
C THR A 13 -5.58 -2.78 7.01
N ILE A 14 -5.39 -2.86 5.70
CA ILE A 14 -5.70 -1.80 4.75
C ILE A 14 -7.05 -2.13 4.11
N ARG A 15 -8.06 -1.33 4.43
CA ARG A 15 -9.44 -1.46 3.96
C ARG A 15 -9.66 -0.61 2.73
N PHE A 16 -10.17 -1.24 1.68
CA PHE A 16 -10.46 -0.60 0.41
C PHE A 16 -11.95 -0.36 0.23
N SER A 17 -12.29 0.76 -0.40
CA SER A 17 -13.66 1.01 -0.85
C SER A 17 -14.09 -0.02 -1.91
N ARG A 18 -15.40 -0.16 -2.14
CA ARG A 18 -15.92 -1.03 -3.22
C ARG A 18 -15.35 -0.65 -4.60
N TYR A 19 -15.18 0.65 -4.84
CA TYR A 19 -14.63 1.16 -6.10
C TYR A 19 -13.15 0.79 -6.25
N ASP A 20 -12.37 0.91 -5.18
CA ASP A 20 -10.96 0.53 -5.20
C ASP A 20 -10.78 -0.98 -5.38
N LYS A 21 -11.62 -1.80 -4.72
CA LYS A 21 -11.68 -3.25 -4.92
C LYS A 21 -11.94 -3.62 -6.39
N PHE A 22 -12.89 -2.92 -7.02
CA PHE A 22 -13.17 -3.07 -8.45
C PHE A 22 -11.95 -2.72 -9.32
N LEU A 23 -11.31 -1.57 -9.09
CA LEU A 23 -10.12 -1.14 -9.86
C LEU A 23 -8.92 -2.08 -9.70
N ASN A 24 -8.74 -2.63 -8.50
CA ASN A 24 -7.67 -3.58 -8.20
C ASN A 24 -7.97 -4.99 -8.73
N ALA A 25 -9.16 -5.23 -9.30
CA ALA A 25 -9.66 -6.56 -9.63
C ALA A 25 -9.57 -7.56 -8.45
N SER A 26 -9.69 -7.03 -7.22
CA SER A 26 -9.57 -7.80 -5.98
C SER A 26 -10.68 -7.41 -5.02
N LYS A 27 -11.42 -8.39 -4.52
CA LYS A 27 -12.53 -8.15 -3.57
C LYS A 27 -12.05 -8.02 -2.12
N ARG A 28 -10.75 -8.20 -1.85
CA ARG A 28 -10.22 -8.36 -0.49
C ARG A 28 -9.54 -7.09 0.01
N ASP A 29 -9.67 -6.87 1.31
CA ASP A 29 -8.77 -5.99 2.05
C ASP A 29 -7.43 -6.68 2.21
N ILE A 30 -6.35 -5.92 2.43
CA ILE A 30 -5.02 -6.49 2.60
C ILE A 30 -4.66 -6.40 4.07
N SER A 31 -4.26 -7.54 4.64
CA SER A 31 -3.78 -7.61 6.02
C SER A 31 -2.40 -8.24 6.04
N PHE A 32 -1.50 -7.65 6.82
CA PHE A 32 -0.17 -8.20 7.06
C PHE A 32 0.16 -8.06 8.54
N ARG A 33 1.05 -8.94 9.02
CA ARG A 33 1.51 -8.87 10.41
C ARG A 33 2.48 -7.72 10.58
N ARG A 34 2.43 -7.06 11.74
CA ARG A 34 3.29 -5.92 12.04
C ARG A 34 4.78 -6.27 12.01
N ASP A 35 5.14 -7.50 12.39
CA ASP A 35 6.51 -8.05 12.31
C ASP A 35 7.05 -8.16 10.87
N GLN A 36 6.18 -8.09 9.86
CA GLN A 36 6.59 -8.08 8.46
C GLN A 36 6.95 -6.69 7.95
N LEU A 37 6.59 -5.63 8.66
CA LEU A 37 6.87 -4.25 8.25
C LEU A 37 8.35 -3.91 8.49
N ILE A 38 9.07 -3.63 7.42
CA ILE A 38 10.49 -3.23 7.45
C ILE A 38 10.60 -1.72 7.61
N SER A 39 9.88 -0.98 6.77
CA SER A 39 9.94 0.48 6.76
C SER A 39 8.68 1.09 6.12
N LEU A 40 8.53 2.40 6.31
CA LEU A 40 7.52 3.22 5.67
C LEU A 40 8.18 4.32 4.87
N ASP A 41 7.76 4.47 3.63
CA ASP A 41 8.11 5.64 2.82
C ASP A 41 6.87 6.50 2.59
N LEU A 42 7.03 7.82 2.63
CA LEU A 42 5.96 8.79 2.47
C LEU A 42 6.37 9.80 1.40
N GLY A 43 5.45 10.11 0.48
CA GLY A 43 5.61 11.26 -0.39
C GLY A 43 5.11 11.05 -1.83
N PRO A 44 4.97 12.16 -2.57
CA PRO A 44 4.45 12.15 -3.93
C PRO A 44 5.40 11.49 -4.95
N GLU A 45 6.70 11.46 -4.67
CA GLU A 45 7.71 10.84 -5.52
C GLU A 45 7.50 9.33 -5.71
N LEU A 46 6.92 8.65 -4.71
CA LEU A 46 6.59 7.23 -4.77
C LEU A 46 5.75 6.86 -5.99
N VAL A 47 4.85 7.74 -6.43
CA VAL A 47 3.99 7.51 -7.60
C VAL A 47 4.80 7.35 -8.89
N ARG A 48 5.99 7.96 -8.97
CA ARG A 48 6.90 7.88 -10.14
C ARG A 48 7.72 6.60 -10.16
N GLU A 49 7.78 5.87 -9.04
CA GLU A 49 8.56 4.65 -8.90
C GLU A 49 7.80 3.39 -9.29
N CYS A 50 6.52 3.51 -9.67
CA CYS A 50 5.75 2.36 -10.15
C CYS A 50 6.38 1.75 -11.40
N ARG A 51 6.94 0.55 -11.25
CA ARG A 51 7.66 -0.20 -12.28
C ARG A 51 7.30 -1.69 -12.20
N GLY A 52 7.40 -2.38 -13.33
CA GLY A 52 7.19 -3.83 -13.45
C GLY A 52 6.10 -4.20 -14.45
N MET A 53 5.93 -5.51 -14.64
CA MET A 53 4.85 -6.05 -15.45
C MET A 53 3.61 -6.23 -14.57
N ARG A 54 2.53 -5.55 -14.93
CA ARG A 54 1.27 -5.65 -14.19
C ARG A 54 0.57 -6.98 -14.49
N ALA A 55 -0.04 -7.59 -13.48
CA ALA A 55 -1.07 -8.59 -13.71
C ALA A 55 -2.30 -7.95 -14.43
N PRO A 56 -3.10 -8.69 -15.21
CA PRO A 56 -4.23 -8.12 -15.97
C PRO A 56 -5.18 -7.26 -15.10
N GLY A 57 -5.58 -6.07 -15.58
CA GLY A 57 -6.55 -5.19 -14.91
C GLY A 57 -6.60 -3.74 -15.45
N THR A 58 -7.52 -2.91 -14.93
CA THR A 58 -7.79 -1.54 -15.41
C THR A 58 -6.63 -0.57 -15.18
N TYR A 59 -6.01 -0.09 -16.25
CA TYR A 59 -5.10 1.07 -16.25
C TYR A 59 -5.71 2.16 -17.12
N GLY A 60 -5.94 3.35 -16.56
CA GLY A 60 -6.53 4.47 -17.28
C GLY A 60 -6.80 5.67 -16.37
N PHE A 61 -6.83 6.86 -16.96
CA PHE A 61 -7.25 8.11 -16.30
C PHE A 61 -6.47 8.53 -15.04
N GLY A 62 -5.17 8.22 -14.99
CA GLY A 62 -4.29 8.66 -13.90
C GLY A 62 -4.40 7.85 -12.60
N VAL A 63 -4.92 6.62 -12.69
CA VAL A 63 -4.99 5.67 -11.58
C VAL A 63 -4.02 4.51 -11.81
N ILE A 64 -3.30 4.14 -10.76
CA ILE A 64 -2.39 2.98 -10.71
C ILE A 64 -2.96 2.03 -9.67
N ALA A 65 -3.56 0.94 -10.14
CA ALA A 65 -4.25 -0.04 -9.31
C ALA A 65 -3.76 -1.46 -9.63
N GLY A 66 -3.80 -2.38 -8.67
CA GLY A 66 -3.48 -3.80 -8.85
C GLY A 66 -2.05 -4.20 -8.49
N THR A 67 -1.73 -5.47 -8.75
CA THR A 67 -0.44 -6.08 -8.43
C THR A 67 0.53 -5.99 -9.60
N TYR A 68 1.72 -5.44 -9.33
CA TYR A 68 2.84 -5.32 -10.26
C TYR A 68 3.93 -6.31 -9.87
N ARG A 69 4.41 -7.06 -10.85
CA ARG A 69 5.46 -8.06 -10.66
C ARG A 69 6.74 -7.56 -11.31
N GLN A 70 7.83 -7.61 -10.56
CA GLN A 70 9.17 -7.32 -11.07
C GLN A 70 9.95 -8.62 -11.30
N ARG A 71 11.21 -8.50 -11.71
CA ARG A 71 12.11 -9.64 -11.83
C ARG A 71 12.28 -10.33 -10.47
N HIS A 72 12.66 -11.60 -10.50
CA HIS A 72 12.88 -12.42 -9.30
C HIS A 72 11.64 -12.65 -8.42
N GLY A 73 10.43 -12.42 -8.95
CA GLY A 73 9.19 -12.76 -8.25
C GLY A 73 8.69 -11.69 -7.28
N VAL A 74 9.36 -10.53 -7.20
CA VAL A 74 8.97 -9.39 -6.37
C VAL A 74 7.58 -8.88 -6.78
N LYS A 75 6.69 -8.69 -5.81
CA LYS A 75 5.30 -8.26 -5.97
C LYS A 75 5.04 -6.98 -5.20
N HIS A 76 4.57 -5.97 -5.92
CA HIS A 76 4.12 -4.72 -5.34
C HIS A 76 2.63 -4.56 -5.56
N PHE A 77 1.87 -4.30 -4.49
CA PHE A 77 0.49 -3.86 -4.60
C PHE A 77 0.45 -2.34 -4.76
N TRP A 78 -0.30 -1.85 -5.74
CA TRP A 78 -0.51 -0.43 -5.95
C TRP A 78 -2.01 -0.11 -5.94
N ASN A 79 -2.38 0.97 -5.25
CA ASN A 79 -3.69 1.58 -5.37
C ASN A 79 -3.58 3.08 -5.09
N VAL A 80 -3.20 3.84 -6.11
CA VAL A 80 -2.91 5.26 -6.01
C VAL A 80 -3.47 6.04 -7.21
N ARG A 81 -3.74 7.32 -6.99
CA ARG A 81 -4.22 8.27 -8.00
C ARG A 81 -3.18 9.37 -8.16
N LYS A 82 -2.70 9.62 -9.38
CA LYS A 82 -1.62 10.59 -9.64
C LYS A 82 -1.90 12.00 -9.10
N LYS A 83 -3.17 12.42 -9.06
CA LYS A 83 -3.60 13.73 -8.54
C LYS A 83 -3.53 13.87 -7.00
N LEU A 84 -3.40 12.75 -6.27
CA LEU A 84 -3.38 12.72 -4.80
C LEU A 84 -2.04 12.19 -4.30
N ALA A 85 -0.96 12.45 -5.04
CA ALA A 85 0.35 11.87 -4.78
C ALA A 85 0.85 12.15 -3.35
N ASP A 86 0.54 13.33 -2.79
CA ASP A 86 0.96 13.73 -1.43
C ASP A 86 0.38 12.85 -0.32
N TYR A 87 -0.67 12.08 -0.60
CA TYR A 87 -1.32 11.17 0.34
C TYR A 87 -0.76 9.74 0.28
N THR A 88 0.33 9.54 -0.44
CA THR A 88 0.88 8.21 -0.73
C THR A 88 1.78 7.73 0.40
N ILE A 89 1.53 6.49 0.83
CA ILE A 89 2.35 5.73 1.77
C ILE A 89 2.73 4.40 1.12
N ARG A 90 3.99 3.99 1.31
CA ARG A 90 4.49 2.66 0.98
C ARG A 90 4.82 1.91 2.25
N PHE A 91 4.24 0.72 2.39
CA PHE A 91 4.62 -0.28 3.38
C PHE A 91 5.61 -1.23 2.74
N ASN A 92 6.86 -1.23 3.19
CA ASN A 92 7.88 -2.19 2.73
C ASN A 92 7.86 -3.41 3.65
N LEU A 93 7.75 -4.60 3.07
CA LEU A 93 7.47 -5.84 3.79
C LEU A 93 8.56 -6.90 3.55
N LEU A 94 8.63 -7.90 4.44
CA LEU A 94 9.50 -9.08 4.29
C LEU A 94 9.18 -10.01 3.09
N GLY A 95 8.20 -9.68 2.25
CA GLY A 95 7.99 -10.39 0.98
C GLY A 95 7.11 -11.65 1.03
N ASN A 96 6.21 -11.79 2.01
CA ASN A 96 5.31 -12.96 2.09
C ASN A 96 4.27 -12.98 0.94
N GLU A 97 3.29 -12.06 0.96
CA GLU A 97 2.33 -11.90 -0.14
C GLU A 97 2.76 -10.80 -1.12
N PHE A 98 3.23 -9.69 -0.55
CA PHE A 98 3.76 -8.53 -1.25
C PHE A 98 5.09 -8.14 -0.60
N ASP A 99 6.01 -7.65 -1.41
CA ASP A 99 7.24 -6.99 -0.97
C ASP A 99 6.98 -5.52 -0.62
N SER A 100 5.99 -4.90 -1.29
CA SER A 100 5.46 -3.63 -0.81
C SER A 100 4.00 -3.41 -1.16
N ILE A 101 3.35 -2.58 -0.35
CA ILE A 101 1.98 -2.11 -0.56
C ILE A 101 2.02 -0.58 -0.64
N VAL A 102 1.60 -0.02 -1.77
CA VAL A 102 1.59 1.42 -2.02
C VAL A 102 0.15 1.89 -2.19
N VAL A 103 -0.32 2.73 -1.25
CA VAL A 103 -1.72 3.17 -1.18
C VAL A 103 -1.82 4.64 -0.80
N GLN A 104 -3.01 5.21 -0.95
CA GLN A 104 -3.30 6.56 -0.47
C GLN A 104 -4.20 6.52 0.77
N VAL A 105 -3.79 7.23 1.82
CA VAL A 105 -4.48 7.30 3.12
C VAL A 105 -4.80 8.75 3.47
N GLY A 106 -5.77 8.98 4.34
CA GLY A 106 -6.20 10.34 4.69
C GLY A 106 -5.11 11.19 5.36
N ASP A 107 -4.29 10.58 6.21
CA ASP A 107 -3.15 11.22 6.86
C ASP A 107 -1.96 10.25 6.94
N PRO A 108 -1.01 10.31 5.99
CA PRO A 108 0.13 9.41 5.96
C PRO A 108 1.06 9.57 7.18
N LYS A 109 1.16 10.78 7.73
CA LYS A 109 2.02 11.07 8.89
C LYS A 109 1.46 10.43 10.16
N ALA A 110 0.15 10.59 10.40
CA ALA A 110 -0.51 9.96 11.54
C ALA A 110 -0.36 8.42 11.53
N ILE A 111 -0.46 7.79 10.35
CA ILE A 111 -0.23 6.35 10.20
C ILE A 111 1.23 5.98 10.53
N SER A 112 2.20 6.74 10.02
CA SER A 112 3.62 6.52 10.32
C SER A 112 3.93 6.64 11.81
N GLU A 113 3.37 7.65 12.48
CA GLU A 113 3.54 7.83 13.92
C GLU A 113 2.89 6.70 14.72
N SER A 114 1.68 6.27 14.37
CA SER A 114 1.00 5.14 15.03
C SER A 114 1.82 3.84 14.90
N LEU A 115 2.46 3.64 13.74
CA LEU A 115 3.34 2.49 13.52
C LEU A 115 4.68 2.61 14.26
N GLY A 116 5.23 3.81 14.40
CA GLY A 116 6.46 4.05 15.16
C GLY A 116 6.32 3.97 16.68
N ARG A 117 5.16 4.36 17.24
CA ARG A 117 4.96 4.47 18.70
C ARG A 117 4.96 3.14 19.47
N HIS A 118 4.66 2.00 18.85
CA HIS A 118 4.70 0.70 19.55
C HIS A 118 6.03 -0.05 19.41
N SER A 119 7.03 0.54 18.75
CA SER A 119 8.38 -0.04 18.68
C SER A 119 9.21 0.24 19.94
N VAL A 120 8.73 1.11 20.84
CA VAL A 120 9.49 1.63 22.00
C VAL A 120 8.87 1.20 23.33
N SER A 121 8.48 -0.07 23.44
CA SER A 121 8.17 -0.67 24.74
C SER A 121 8.87 -2.02 24.82
N GLN A 122 10.18 -1.94 25.06
CA GLN A 122 11.00 -3.02 25.61
C GLN A 122 11.78 -2.46 26.79
#